data_AF-A0A925KTW1-F1
#
_entry.id   AF-A0A925KTW1-F1
#
_cell.length_a   1.000
_cell.length_b   1.000
_cell.length_c   1.000
_cell.angle_alpha   90.00
_cell.angle_beta   90.00
_cell.angle_gamma   90.00
#
_symmetry.space_group_name_H-M   'P 1'
#
loop_
_entity.id
_entity.type
_entity.pdbx_description
1 polymer ?
#
loop_
_entity_poly.entity_id
_entity_poly.type
_entity_poly.pdbx_seq_one_letter_code
_entity_poly.pdbx_strand_id
1 'polypeptide(L)'
;MQSWQKNIIFYILIIMMASLFISRVALSISTIAFFAVSFFHSGIRAQIREFFNRPLLWGMSLLFLLPLLTGLWSSDQQEWQNNMRTKLPLLLFPLAFASLFTLTPRQWRWLIFVFCFLVTVGTLWSMWHYLPNASKVNVGYLRATSMLTPLGNDHVRFSWLIAVCITVLTWVVWDNRKHRLAPLVLFVIAWLIVYLHILAARTGLLCFFAFLIGALVWLAVTRRNRLQATGLLVILIALPIGAYFSLPTFRNKIKYFQYDFTYAKDAHYLPGGNDATRIISLKGGWMQTIEHPVGGVGFGDIQSAMEQWYQLHYPDMLAADRIMPSSEWLIYGTCAGLPGIVLFTFVLLLPFFIIVQNRLRWWMLNLLVCLGFLFDIGLEIQFGVFIYCLTVLLAWKRFRVEPRKG
;
A
#
# COMPACT_ATOMS: atom_id res chain seq x y z
N MET A 1 -27.65 -4.49 -14.90
CA MET A 1 -27.31 -3.38 -13.99
C MET A 1 -28.01 -2.14 -14.51
N GLN A 2 -28.86 -1.51 -13.71
CA GLN A 2 -29.66 -0.36 -14.14
C GLN A 2 -28.76 0.90 -14.25
N SER A 3 -29.11 1.87 -15.11
CA SER A 3 -28.26 3.04 -15.39
C SER A 3 -27.96 3.87 -14.13
N TRP A 4 -28.91 3.97 -13.21
CA TRP A 4 -28.74 4.69 -11.94
C TRP A 4 -27.65 4.07 -11.04
N GLN A 5 -27.53 2.74 -11.02
CA GLN A 5 -26.55 2.03 -10.18
C GLN A 5 -25.11 2.43 -10.54
N LYS A 6 -24.83 2.66 -11.82
CA LYS A 6 -23.49 3.07 -12.29
C LYS A 6 -23.09 4.44 -11.74
N ASN A 7 -24.03 5.38 -11.73
CA ASN A 7 -23.78 6.73 -11.21
C ASN A 7 -23.61 6.71 -9.70
N ILE A 8 -24.45 5.95 -8.98
CA ILE A 8 -24.31 5.79 -7.53
C ILE A 8 -22.95 5.19 -7.15
N ILE A 9 -22.51 4.13 -7.84
CA ILE A 9 -21.19 3.53 -7.62
C ILE A 9 -20.06 4.56 -7.77
N PHE A 10 -20.13 5.41 -8.80
CA PHE A 10 -19.14 6.46 -8.99
C PHE A 10 -19.09 7.45 -7.81
N TYR A 11 -20.24 7.92 -7.33
CA TYR A 11 -20.29 8.82 -6.17
C TYR A 11 -19.83 8.13 -4.88
N ILE A 12 -20.19 6.87 -4.67
CA ILE A 12 -19.73 6.10 -3.51
C ILE A 12 -18.20 5.92 -3.56
N LEU A 13 -17.59 5.66 -4.71
CA LEU A 13 -16.13 5.59 -4.84
C LEU A 13 -15.45 6.90 -4.42
N ILE A 14 -16.03 8.06 -4.78
CA ILE A 14 -15.56 9.37 -4.30
C ILE A 14 -15.69 9.48 -2.79
N ILE A 15 -16.84 9.09 -2.22
CA ILE A 15 -17.08 9.14 -0.78
C ILE A 15 -16.11 8.23 -0.03
N MET A 16 -15.81 7.03 -0.54
CA MET A 16 -14.84 6.10 0.04
C MET A 16 -13.43 6.71 0.06
N MET A 17 -13.00 7.34 -1.05
CA MET A 17 -11.71 8.04 -1.13
C MET A 17 -11.63 9.19 -0.12
N ALA A 18 -12.70 9.98 0.03
CA ALA A 18 -12.75 11.07 1.02
C ALA A 18 -12.75 10.52 2.46
N SER A 19 -13.54 9.46 2.71
CA SER A 19 -13.68 8.83 4.03
C SER A 19 -12.36 8.30 4.58
N LEU A 20 -11.44 7.86 3.70
CA LEU A 20 -10.08 7.46 4.04
C LEU A 20 -9.33 8.53 4.84
N PHE A 21 -9.58 9.81 4.56
CA PHE A 21 -8.92 10.94 5.22
C PHE A 21 -9.68 11.47 6.44
N ILE A 22 -10.91 11.00 6.67
CA ILE A 22 -11.78 11.49 7.75
C ILE A 22 -11.71 10.55 8.95
N SER A 23 -12.14 9.29 8.80
CA SER A 23 -12.16 8.32 9.90
C SER A 23 -12.32 6.87 9.43
N ARG A 24 -11.88 5.92 10.27
CA ARG A 24 -12.10 4.48 10.07
C ARG A 24 -13.59 4.13 9.95
N VAL A 25 -14.43 4.77 10.75
CA VAL A 25 -15.89 4.55 10.75
C VAL A 25 -16.53 5.01 9.44
N ALA A 26 -16.19 6.22 8.97
CA ALA A 26 -16.68 6.72 7.68
C ALA A 26 -16.26 5.80 6.52
N LEU A 27 -15.02 5.29 6.57
CA LEU A 27 -14.52 4.35 5.57
C LEU A 27 -15.29 3.02 5.61
N SER A 28 -15.60 2.48 6.78
CA SER A 28 -16.45 1.29 6.93
C SER A 28 -17.83 1.51 6.32
N ILE A 29 -18.51 2.60 6.70
CA ILE A 29 -19.88 2.89 6.24
C ILE A 29 -19.93 3.02 4.72
N SER A 30 -19.01 3.79 4.13
CA SER A 30 -18.94 3.98 2.68
C SER A 30 -18.58 2.69 1.93
N THR A 31 -17.73 1.84 2.51
CA THR A 31 -17.39 0.53 1.95
C THR A 31 -18.56 -0.46 2.01
N ILE A 32 -19.33 -0.47 3.11
CA ILE A 32 -20.56 -1.27 3.23
C ILE A 32 -21.60 -0.80 2.21
N ALA A 33 -21.79 0.52 2.06
CA ALA A 33 -22.69 1.08 1.06
C ALA A 33 -22.27 0.67 -0.37
N PHE A 34 -20.97 0.66 -0.66
CA PHE A 34 -20.44 0.19 -1.95
C PHE A 34 -20.78 -1.28 -2.20
N PHE A 35 -20.59 -2.16 -1.21
CA PHE A 35 -20.94 -3.57 -1.33
C PHE A 35 -22.44 -3.79 -1.50
N ALA A 36 -23.26 -3.11 -0.71
CA ALA A 36 -24.71 -3.19 -0.81
C ALA A 36 -25.19 -2.82 -2.23
N VAL A 37 -24.75 -1.68 -2.78
CA VAL A 37 -25.11 -1.27 -4.14
C VAL A 37 -24.52 -2.19 -5.21
N SER A 38 -23.31 -2.71 -5.00
CA SER A 38 -22.66 -3.60 -5.96
C SER A 38 -23.30 -4.98 -6.05
N PHE A 39 -23.92 -5.47 -4.96
CA PHE A 39 -24.56 -6.80 -4.92
C PHE A 39 -26.07 -6.76 -5.13
N PHE A 40 -26.73 -5.62 -4.89
CA PHE A 40 -28.18 -5.49 -5.03
C PHE A 40 -28.59 -5.25 -6.49
N HIS A 41 -28.51 -6.28 -7.34
CA HIS A 41 -29.01 -6.25 -8.72
C HIS A 41 -29.39 -7.63 -9.26
N SER A 42 -30.28 -7.68 -10.26
CA SER A 42 -30.76 -8.94 -10.88
C SER A 42 -29.67 -9.81 -11.55
N GLY A 43 -28.52 -9.23 -11.89
CA GLY A 43 -27.41 -9.92 -12.56
C GLY A 43 -26.36 -10.59 -11.67
N ILE A 44 -26.64 -10.88 -10.39
CA ILE A 44 -25.64 -11.37 -9.43
C ILE A 44 -24.96 -12.68 -9.87
N ARG A 45 -25.71 -13.58 -10.53
CA ARG A 45 -25.16 -14.84 -11.08
C ARG A 45 -24.07 -14.58 -12.13
N ALA A 46 -24.24 -13.57 -12.97
CA ALA A 46 -23.25 -13.20 -13.98
C ALA A 46 -21.99 -12.58 -13.33
N GLN A 47 -22.15 -11.80 -12.27
CA GLN A 47 -21.05 -11.25 -11.48
C GLN A 47 -20.22 -12.34 -10.81
N ILE A 48 -20.86 -13.34 -10.18
CA ILE A 48 -20.16 -14.48 -9.58
C ILE A 48 -19.41 -15.28 -10.65
N ARG A 49 -20.03 -15.52 -11.81
CA ARG A 49 -19.36 -16.18 -12.94
C ARG A 49 -18.14 -15.38 -13.40
N GLU A 50 -18.28 -14.07 -13.55
CA GLU A 50 -17.16 -13.19 -13.92
C GLU A 50 -16.04 -13.20 -12.88
N PHE A 51 -16.36 -13.27 -11.58
CA PHE A 51 -15.37 -13.38 -10.51
C PHE A 51 -14.48 -14.63 -10.68
N PHE A 52 -15.07 -15.80 -10.92
CA PHE A 52 -14.29 -17.04 -11.14
C PHE A 52 -13.59 -17.07 -12.51
N ASN A 53 -14.13 -16.39 -13.52
CA ASN A 53 -13.51 -16.29 -14.84
C ASN A 53 -12.28 -15.36 -14.89
N ARG A 54 -12.06 -14.54 -13.86
CA ARG A 54 -10.97 -13.55 -13.83
C ARG A 54 -9.92 -13.95 -12.79
N PRO A 55 -8.74 -14.44 -13.22
CA PRO A 55 -7.65 -14.84 -12.32
C PRO A 55 -7.35 -13.83 -11.23
N LEU A 56 -7.26 -12.54 -11.57
CA LEU A 56 -7.01 -11.48 -10.59
C LEU A 56 -7.97 -11.51 -9.41
N LEU A 57 -9.27 -11.69 -9.68
CA LEU A 57 -10.30 -11.45 -8.69
C LEU A 57 -10.32 -12.55 -7.65
N TRP A 58 -10.42 -13.82 -8.08
CA TRP A 58 -10.36 -14.93 -7.14
C TRP A 58 -8.97 -15.09 -6.53
N GLY A 59 -7.90 -14.77 -7.26
CA GLY A 59 -6.53 -14.80 -6.75
C GLY A 59 -6.34 -13.81 -5.59
N MET A 60 -6.77 -12.55 -5.73
CA MET A 60 -6.73 -11.59 -4.62
C MET A 60 -7.54 -12.06 -3.40
N SER A 61 -8.67 -12.75 -3.61
CA SER A 61 -9.49 -13.27 -2.52
C SER A 61 -8.85 -14.43 -1.75
N LEU A 62 -7.80 -15.07 -2.28
CA LEU A 62 -7.02 -16.06 -1.52
C LEU A 62 -6.38 -15.45 -0.27
N LEU A 63 -6.09 -14.14 -0.28
CA LEU A 63 -5.58 -13.39 0.88
C LEU A 63 -6.60 -13.33 2.04
N PHE A 64 -7.87 -13.58 1.78
CA PHE A 64 -8.88 -13.77 2.84
C PHE A 64 -9.10 -15.24 3.15
N LEU A 65 -9.15 -16.10 2.13
CA LEU A 65 -9.52 -17.51 2.30
C LEU A 65 -8.51 -18.29 3.13
N LEU A 66 -7.21 -18.02 3.00
CA LEU A 66 -6.22 -18.71 3.82
C LEU A 66 -6.34 -18.33 5.31
N PRO A 67 -6.36 -17.04 5.70
CA PRO A 67 -6.67 -16.64 7.08
C PRO A 67 -8.00 -17.18 7.63
N LEU A 68 -9.01 -17.35 6.77
CA LEU A 68 -10.29 -17.94 7.18
C LEU A 68 -10.12 -19.40 7.63
N LEU A 69 -9.34 -20.19 6.90
CA LEU A 69 -9.10 -21.61 7.21
C LEU A 69 -8.32 -21.79 8.52
N THR A 70 -7.45 -20.85 8.87
CA THR A 70 -6.62 -20.98 10.07
C THR A 70 -7.39 -20.83 11.38
N GLY A 71 -8.65 -20.37 11.32
CA GLY A 71 -9.56 -20.41 12.46
C GLY A 71 -9.83 -21.83 12.98
N LEU A 72 -9.59 -22.87 12.16
CA LEU A 72 -9.76 -24.27 12.57
C LEU A 72 -8.72 -24.74 13.61
N TRP A 73 -7.57 -24.06 13.70
CA TRP A 73 -6.50 -24.40 14.65
C TRP A 73 -5.98 -23.21 15.44
N SER A 74 -6.57 -22.02 15.28
CA SER A 74 -6.28 -20.86 16.13
C SER A 74 -6.91 -21.07 17.52
N SER A 75 -6.13 -20.86 18.56
CA SER A 75 -6.56 -20.95 19.95
C SER A 75 -7.32 -19.68 20.36
N ASP A 76 -6.80 -18.49 20.00
CA ASP A 76 -7.48 -17.22 20.19
C ASP A 76 -8.49 -16.95 19.07
N GLN A 77 -9.72 -17.39 19.31
CA GLN A 77 -10.83 -17.19 18.39
C GLN A 77 -11.30 -15.73 18.30
N GLN A 78 -11.08 -14.94 19.35
CA GLN A 78 -11.49 -13.53 19.35
C GLN A 78 -10.56 -12.72 18.45
N GLU A 79 -9.26 -12.91 18.57
CA GLU A 79 -8.28 -12.25 17.72
C GLU A 79 -8.38 -12.73 16.27
N TRP A 80 -8.64 -14.01 16.04
CA TRP A 80 -8.95 -14.51 14.70
C TRP A 80 -10.15 -13.78 14.07
N GLN A 81 -11.27 -13.61 14.79
CA GLN A 81 -12.44 -12.87 14.30
C GLN A 81 -12.13 -11.41 13.97
N ASN A 82 -11.34 -10.73 14.80
CA ASN A 82 -10.90 -9.36 14.56
C ASN A 82 -10.12 -9.26 13.23
N ASN A 83 -9.21 -10.20 13.01
CA ASN A 83 -8.42 -10.28 11.78
C ASN A 83 -9.30 -10.58 10.55
N MET A 84 -10.28 -11.48 10.69
CA MET A 84 -11.25 -11.76 9.62
C MET A 84 -12.06 -10.53 9.26
N ARG A 85 -12.50 -9.74 10.24
CA ARG A 85 -13.23 -8.49 10.00
C ARG A 85 -12.40 -7.49 9.19
N THR A 86 -11.11 -7.36 9.51
CA THR A 86 -10.18 -6.47 8.80
C THR A 86 -9.93 -6.93 7.37
N LYS A 87 -9.82 -8.25 7.14
CA LYS A 87 -9.48 -8.85 5.85
C LYS A 87 -10.67 -9.19 4.95
N LEU A 88 -11.89 -9.20 5.49
CA LEU A 88 -13.12 -9.46 4.72
C LEU A 88 -13.22 -8.64 3.41
N PRO A 89 -12.80 -7.36 3.35
CA PRO A 89 -12.81 -6.62 2.11
C PRO A 89 -11.91 -7.21 1.00
N LEU A 90 -10.87 -8.02 1.32
CA LEU A 90 -10.06 -8.74 0.33
C LEU A 90 -10.86 -9.79 -0.45
N LEU A 91 -12.00 -10.25 0.08
CA LEU A 91 -12.97 -11.07 -0.64
C LEU A 91 -14.04 -10.21 -1.33
N LEU A 92 -14.64 -9.29 -0.57
CA LEU A 92 -15.81 -8.54 -1.04
C LEU A 92 -15.47 -7.52 -2.14
N PHE A 93 -14.29 -6.89 -2.11
CA PHE A 93 -13.88 -5.96 -3.16
C PHE A 93 -13.68 -6.65 -4.51
N PRO A 94 -12.88 -7.73 -4.65
CA PRO A 94 -12.78 -8.43 -5.92
C PRO A 94 -14.13 -8.90 -6.47
N LEU A 95 -15.00 -9.43 -5.60
CA LEU A 95 -16.36 -9.83 -5.99
C LEU A 95 -17.18 -8.62 -6.46
N ALA A 96 -17.15 -7.49 -5.74
CA ALA A 96 -17.84 -6.26 -6.13
C ALA A 96 -17.32 -5.70 -7.46
N PHE A 97 -16.01 -5.75 -7.71
CA PHE A 97 -15.39 -5.29 -8.96
C PHE A 97 -15.63 -6.22 -10.16
N ALA A 98 -16.02 -7.48 -9.92
CA ALA A 98 -16.54 -8.38 -10.95
C ALA A 98 -17.84 -7.89 -11.58
N SER A 99 -18.58 -6.99 -10.91
CA SER A 99 -19.83 -6.45 -11.45
C SER A 99 -19.60 -5.67 -12.74
N LEU A 100 -20.65 -5.58 -13.57
CA LEU A 100 -20.61 -4.99 -14.90
C LEU A 100 -20.66 -3.44 -14.91
N PHE A 101 -20.32 -2.77 -13.80
CA PHE A 101 -20.23 -1.31 -13.84
C PHE A 101 -19.08 -0.87 -14.75
N THR A 102 -19.31 0.22 -15.45
CA THR A 102 -18.38 0.83 -16.41
C THR A 102 -18.30 2.32 -16.07
N LEU A 103 -17.10 2.84 -15.92
CA LEU A 103 -16.88 4.27 -15.68
C LEU A 103 -16.56 4.98 -16.99
N THR A 104 -17.22 6.11 -17.22
CA THR A 104 -16.95 6.96 -18.39
C THR A 104 -15.55 7.60 -18.30
N PRO A 105 -14.94 8.03 -19.42
CA PRO A 105 -13.65 8.74 -19.40
C PRO A 105 -13.66 10.01 -18.56
N ARG A 106 -14.84 10.65 -18.38
CA ARG A 106 -15.00 11.82 -17.50
C ARG A 106 -14.98 11.40 -16.03
N GLN A 107 -15.69 10.33 -15.66
CA GLN A 107 -15.68 9.78 -14.29
C GLN A 107 -14.28 9.31 -13.87
N TRP A 108 -13.55 8.62 -14.75
CA TRP A 108 -12.16 8.24 -14.48
C TRP A 108 -11.26 9.44 -14.16
N ARG A 109 -11.37 10.51 -14.95
CA ARG A 109 -10.64 11.76 -14.69
C ARG A 109 -11.00 12.36 -13.34
N TRP A 110 -12.29 12.42 -13.01
CA TRP A 110 -12.73 12.92 -11.70
C TRP A 110 -12.21 12.08 -10.53
N LEU A 111 -12.23 10.75 -10.61
CA LEU A 111 -11.68 9.89 -9.55
C LEU A 111 -10.20 10.19 -9.31
N ILE A 112 -9.41 10.32 -10.39
CA ILE A 112 -7.99 10.67 -10.29
C ILE A 112 -7.82 12.06 -9.67
N PHE A 113 -8.57 13.06 -10.15
CA PHE A 113 -8.44 14.43 -9.63
C PHE A 113 -8.84 14.53 -8.15
N VAL A 114 -9.95 13.90 -7.75
CA VAL A 114 -10.39 13.87 -6.34
C VAL A 114 -9.35 13.17 -5.48
N PHE A 115 -8.86 12.00 -5.90
CA PHE A 115 -7.80 11.29 -5.18
C PHE A 115 -6.56 12.16 -4.99
N CYS A 116 -6.06 12.77 -6.06
CA CYS A 116 -4.85 13.61 -6.01
C CYS A 116 -5.08 14.88 -5.17
N PHE A 117 -6.27 15.47 -5.26
CA PHE A 117 -6.67 16.61 -4.45
C PHE A 117 -6.66 16.26 -2.95
N LEU A 118 -7.30 15.17 -2.55
CA LEU A 118 -7.35 14.72 -1.15
C LEU A 118 -5.95 14.44 -0.59
N VAL A 119 -5.10 13.74 -1.35
CA VAL A 119 -3.69 13.50 -0.97
C VAL A 119 -2.95 14.83 -0.79
N THR A 120 -3.11 15.76 -1.74
CA THR A 120 -2.44 17.07 -1.67
C THR A 120 -2.91 17.88 -0.46
N VAL A 121 -4.22 17.95 -0.22
CA VAL A 121 -4.78 18.58 0.99
C VAL A 121 -4.23 17.93 2.27
N GLY A 122 -4.13 16.60 2.30
CA GLY A 122 -3.50 15.88 3.41
C GLY A 122 -2.04 16.29 3.65
N THR A 123 -1.26 16.48 2.58
CA THR A 123 0.14 16.95 2.72
C THR A 123 0.22 18.39 3.24
N LEU A 124 -0.67 19.27 2.77
CA LEU A 124 -0.76 20.65 3.25
C LEU A 124 -1.15 20.69 4.73
N TRP A 125 -2.10 19.85 5.14
CA TRP A 125 -2.50 19.72 6.54
C TRP A 125 -1.35 19.24 7.43
N SER A 126 -0.58 18.23 7.01
CA SER A 126 0.64 17.83 7.73
C SER A 126 1.65 18.97 7.85
N MET A 127 1.85 19.73 6.77
CA MET A 127 2.80 20.84 6.76
C MET A 127 2.36 21.99 7.67
N TRP A 128 1.06 22.26 7.75
CA TRP A 128 0.49 23.20 8.73
C TRP A 128 0.94 22.83 10.15
N HIS A 129 0.85 21.55 10.54
CA HIS A 129 1.24 21.09 11.89
C HIS A 129 2.76 21.04 12.08
N TYR A 130 3.51 20.76 11.02
CA TYR A 130 4.97 20.67 11.06
C TYR A 130 5.65 22.02 11.22
N LEU A 131 5.27 23.03 10.42
CA LEU A 131 6.00 24.30 10.31
C LEU A 131 6.18 25.05 11.64
N PRO A 132 5.15 25.18 12.51
CA PRO A 132 5.28 25.91 13.79
C PRO A 132 6.26 25.26 14.77
N ASN A 133 6.46 23.93 14.69
CA ASN A 133 7.27 23.16 15.63
C ASN A 133 8.42 22.39 14.94
N ALA A 134 8.88 22.88 13.79
CA ALA A 134 9.82 22.16 12.93
C ALA A 134 11.09 21.72 13.67
N SER A 135 11.65 22.55 14.56
CA SER A 135 12.85 22.22 15.34
C SER A 135 12.63 20.98 16.22
N LYS A 136 11.52 20.92 16.97
CA LYS A 136 11.17 19.78 17.83
C LYS A 136 10.94 18.52 17.00
N VAL A 137 10.20 18.64 15.89
CA VAL A 137 9.94 17.50 15.00
C VAL A 137 11.26 16.98 14.41
N ASN A 138 12.15 17.86 13.96
CA ASN A 138 13.45 17.49 13.40
C ASN A 138 14.32 16.71 14.39
N VAL A 139 14.31 17.08 15.68
CA VAL A 139 15.00 16.32 16.74
C VAL A 139 14.35 14.95 16.93
N GLY A 140 13.02 14.85 16.83
CA GLY A 140 12.30 13.58 16.87
C GLY A 140 12.75 12.58 15.80
N TYR A 141 13.10 13.04 14.60
CA TYR A 141 13.60 12.17 13.52
C TYR A 141 14.94 11.50 13.85
N LEU A 142 15.67 11.96 14.88
CA LEU A 142 16.86 11.29 15.41
C LEU A 142 16.52 10.15 16.41
N ARG A 143 15.24 9.97 16.75
CA ARG A 143 14.75 9.04 17.78
C ARG A 143 13.52 8.27 17.30
N ALA A 144 13.61 7.65 16.13
CA ALA A 144 12.57 6.81 15.53
C ALA A 144 11.23 7.49 15.16
N THR A 145 10.99 8.76 15.49
CA THR A 145 9.68 9.39 15.25
C THR A 145 9.55 9.97 13.84
N SER A 146 8.31 10.34 13.51
CA SER A 146 7.92 10.96 12.23
C SER A 146 6.95 12.10 12.51
N MET A 147 6.80 13.01 11.55
CA MET A 147 5.83 14.11 11.68
C MET A 147 4.39 13.62 11.58
N LEU A 148 3.45 14.44 12.07
CA LEU A 148 2.03 14.10 12.04
C LEU A 148 1.52 13.92 10.60
N THR A 149 0.81 12.84 10.37
CA THR A 149 0.21 12.52 9.06
C THR A 149 -1.29 12.23 9.16
N PRO A 150 -2.06 12.42 8.06
CA PRO A 150 -3.43 11.94 7.96
C PRO A 150 -3.54 10.41 8.15
N LEU A 151 -4.75 9.87 8.00
CA LEU A 151 -5.04 8.43 8.23
C LEU A 151 -4.72 7.97 9.66
N GLY A 152 -4.88 8.83 10.66
CA GLY A 152 -4.60 8.49 12.06
C GLY A 152 -3.10 8.33 12.35
N ASN A 153 -2.28 9.23 11.80
CA ASN A 153 -0.82 9.24 11.91
C ASN A 153 -0.11 8.05 11.24
N ASP A 154 -0.73 7.51 10.20
CA ASP A 154 -0.17 6.40 9.43
C ASP A 154 0.70 6.91 8.27
N HIS A 155 1.91 7.35 8.63
CA HIS A 155 2.87 7.88 7.68
C HIS A 155 3.33 6.86 6.63
N VAL A 156 3.28 5.57 6.93
CA VAL A 156 3.68 4.51 6.00
C VAL A 156 2.71 4.45 4.83
N ARG A 157 1.40 4.29 5.10
CA ARG A 157 0.41 4.17 4.02
C ARG A 157 0.12 5.51 3.37
N PHE A 158 0.19 6.61 4.12
CA PHE A 158 0.06 7.94 3.51
C PHE A 158 1.21 8.23 2.53
N SER A 159 2.45 7.87 2.86
CA SER A 159 3.59 8.00 1.94
C SER A 159 3.45 7.15 0.68
N TRP A 160 2.82 5.98 0.79
CA TRP A 160 2.52 5.13 -0.35
C TRP A 160 1.46 5.75 -1.28
N LEU A 161 0.39 6.33 -0.72
CA LEU A 161 -0.61 7.09 -1.50
C LEU A 161 0.01 8.26 -2.27
N ILE A 162 0.98 8.95 -1.66
CA ILE A 162 1.73 10.03 -2.32
C ILE A 162 2.51 9.49 -3.52
N ALA A 163 3.19 8.35 -3.39
CA ALA A 163 3.92 7.73 -4.51
C ALA A 163 2.97 7.30 -5.65
N VAL A 164 1.80 6.75 -5.34
CA VAL A 164 0.75 6.44 -6.33
C VAL A 164 0.23 7.73 -7.00
N CYS A 165 0.00 8.78 -6.22
CA CYS A 165 -0.44 10.09 -6.73
C CYS A 165 0.58 10.69 -7.71
N ILE A 166 1.88 10.72 -7.35
CA ILE A 166 2.96 11.17 -8.23
C ILE A 166 2.98 10.37 -9.55
N THR A 167 2.86 9.05 -9.45
CA THR A 167 2.83 8.14 -10.61
C THR A 167 1.69 8.46 -11.56
N VAL A 168 0.46 8.56 -11.03
CA VAL A 168 -0.73 8.82 -11.84
C VAL A 168 -0.72 10.23 -12.43
N LEU A 169 -0.33 11.26 -11.66
CA LEU A 169 -0.24 12.63 -12.17
C LEU A 169 0.83 12.75 -13.27
N THR A 170 1.94 12.04 -13.15
CA THR A 170 2.98 12.02 -14.19
C THR A 170 2.42 11.42 -15.49
N TRP A 171 1.60 10.37 -15.41
CA TRP A 171 0.91 9.84 -16.60
C TRP A 171 -0.13 10.81 -17.18
N VAL A 172 -0.87 11.53 -16.34
CA VAL A 172 -1.83 12.56 -16.79
C VAL A 172 -1.12 13.65 -17.59
N VAL A 173 0.02 14.14 -17.09
CA VAL A 173 0.85 15.14 -17.80
C VAL A 173 1.47 14.54 -19.06
N TRP A 174 1.95 13.29 -18.99
CA TRP A 174 2.56 12.62 -20.14
C TRP A 174 1.58 12.47 -21.30
N ASP A 175 0.33 12.13 -21.01
CA ASP A 175 -0.72 11.96 -22.03
C ASP A 175 -1.25 13.30 -22.57
N ASN A 176 -1.12 14.39 -21.80
CA ASN A 176 -1.72 15.69 -22.12
C ASN A 176 -0.71 16.85 -22.01
N ARG A 177 0.50 16.68 -22.53
CA ARG A 177 1.62 17.64 -22.34
C ARG A 177 1.30 19.09 -22.74
N LYS A 178 0.43 19.31 -23.73
CA LYS A 178 0.05 20.64 -24.23
C LYS A 178 -1.17 21.26 -23.51
N HIS A 179 -1.72 20.58 -22.50
CA HIS A 179 -2.91 21.07 -21.82
C HIS A 179 -2.60 22.27 -20.91
N ARG A 180 -3.49 23.26 -20.87
CA ARG A 180 -3.31 24.51 -20.08
C ARG A 180 -3.05 24.31 -18.58
N LEU A 181 -3.51 23.19 -18.01
CA LEU A 181 -3.30 22.85 -16.59
C LEU A 181 -2.01 22.08 -16.31
N ALA A 182 -1.21 21.73 -17.33
CA ALA A 182 0.01 20.96 -17.14
C ALA A 182 1.01 21.63 -16.17
N PRO A 183 1.24 22.96 -16.19
CA PRO A 183 2.12 23.62 -15.23
C PRO A 183 1.65 23.47 -13.77
N LEU A 184 0.34 23.59 -13.53
CA LEU A 184 -0.23 23.38 -12.20
C LEU A 184 -0.05 21.95 -11.73
N VAL A 185 -0.28 20.96 -12.59
CA VAL A 185 -0.08 19.54 -12.23
C VAL A 185 1.39 19.25 -11.96
N LEU A 186 2.32 19.81 -12.74
CA LEU A 186 3.76 19.70 -12.50
C LEU A 186 4.17 20.33 -11.16
N PHE A 187 3.60 21.48 -10.81
CA PHE A 187 3.81 22.10 -9.50
C PHE A 187 3.33 21.19 -8.36
N VAL A 188 2.15 20.58 -8.49
CA VAL A 188 1.64 19.61 -7.50
C VAL A 188 2.55 18.38 -7.40
N ILE A 189 3.04 17.83 -8.52
CA ILE A 189 4.01 16.73 -8.50
C ILE A 189 5.28 17.13 -7.75
N ALA A 190 5.84 18.31 -8.06
CA ALA A 190 7.04 18.81 -7.40
C ALA A 190 6.83 18.98 -5.89
N TRP A 191 5.69 19.56 -5.48
CA TRP A 191 5.29 19.67 -4.07
C TRP A 191 5.23 18.30 -3.38
N LEU A 192 4.56 17.33 -3.98
CA LEU A 192 4.42 15.99 -3.41
C LEU A 192 5.77 15.27 -3.28
N ILE A 193 6.68 15.46 -4.24
CA ILE A 193 8.05 14.96 -4.17
C ILE A 193 8.80 15.60 -3.00
N VAL A 194 8.76 16.92 -2.85
CA VAL A 194 9.40 17.62 -1.73
C VAL A 194 8.83 17.15 -0.40
N TYR A 195 7.50 17.11 -0.27
CA TYR A 195 6.84 16.61 0.94
C TYR A 195 7.25 15.17 1.28
N LEU A 196 7.33 14.28 0.28
CA LEU A 196 7.73 12.89 0.49
C LEU A 196 9.15 12.77 1.08
N HIS A 197 10.06 13.67 0.68
CA HIS A 197 11.41 13.74 1.23
C HIS A 197 11.45 14.39 2.61
N ILE A 198 10.59 15.38 2.88
CA ILE A 198 10.41 15.93 4.24
C ILE A 198 9.90 14.84 5.18
N LEU A 199 8.92 14.04 4.75
CA LEU A 199 8.35 12.94 5.53
C LEU A 199 9.37 11.82 5.78
N ALA A 200 10.32 11.63 4.86
CA ALA A 200 11.37 10.61 4.93
C ALA A 200 10.86 9.20 5.28
N ALA A 201 9.65 8.85 4.82
CA ALA A 201 9.06 7.54 5.02
C ALA A 201 9.58 6.56 3.96
N ARG A 202 10.14 5.43 4.40
CA ARG A 202 10.86 4.47 3.55
C ARG A 202 9.98 3.89 2.44
N THR A 203 8.78 3.43 2.79
CA THR A 203 7.86 2.78 1.85
C THR A 203 7.50 3.72 0.70
N GLY A 204 7.11 4.96 1.00
CA GLY A 204 6.82 5.96 -0.04
C GLY A 204 8.02 6.33 -0.89
N LEU A 205 9.21 6.53 -0.28
CA LEU A 205 10.44 6.82 -1.01
C LEU A 205 10.85 5.66 -1.93
N LEU A 206 10.82 4.42 -1.43
CA LEU A 206 11.11 3.21 -2.21
C LEU A 206 10.17 3.11 -3.41
N CYS A 207 8.87 3.27 -3.20
CA CYS A 207 7.87 3.27 -4.26
C CYS A 207 8.12 4.38 -5.30
N PHE A 208 8.47 5.59 -4.85
CA PHE A 208 8.81 6.70 -5.74
C PHE A 208 10.06 6.43 -6.57
N PHE A 209 11.16 5.98 -5.96
CA PHE A 209 12.39 5.67 -6.68
C PHE A 209 12.22 4.46 -7.61
N ALA A 210 11.45 3.44 -7.22
CA ALA A 210 11.11 2.33 -8.10
C ALA A 210 10.31 2.79 -9.33
N PHE A 211 9.38 3.74 -9.16
CA PHE A 211 8.69 4.38 -10.27
C PHE A 211 9.67 5.10 -11.22
N LEU A 212 10.60 5.90 -10.68
CA LEU A 212 11.60 6.60 -11.51
C LEU A 212 12.52 5.62 -12.25
N ILE A 213 12.99 4.57 -11.59
CA ILE A 213 13.82 3.52 -12.20
C ILE A 213 13.03 2.80 -13.30
N GLY A 214 11.78 2.42 -13.05
CA GLY A 214 10.91 1.80 -14.06
C GLY A 214 10.70 2.71 -15.28
N ALA A 215 10.50 4.01 -15.06
CA ALA A 215 10.38 5.00 -16.13
C ALA A 215 11.70 5.16 -16.91
N LEU A 216 12.85 5.15 -16.22
CA LEU A 216 14.18 5.21 -16.83
C LEU A 216 14.45 3.99 -17.70
N VAL A 217 14.21 2.79 -17.18
CA VAL A 217 14.35 1.52 -17.93
C VAL A 217 13.47 1.55 -19.17
N TRP A 218 12.21 2.00 -19.05
CA TRP A 218 11.31 2.12 -20.20
C TRP A 218 11.85 3.11 -21.27
N LEU A 219 12.33 4.29 -20.86
CA LEU A 219 12.92 5.26 -21.79
C LEU A 219 14.20 4.73 -22.46
N ALA A 220 15.02 4.00 -21.71
CA ALA A 220 16.26 3.42 -22.20
C ALA A 220 16.01 2.30 -23.21
N VAL A 221 15.10 1.37 -22.91
CA VAL A 221 14.76 0.21 -23.78
C VAL A 221 14.03 0.67 -25.04
N THR A 222 13.09 1.61 -24.92
CA THR A 222 12.35 2.12 -26.10
C THR A 222 13.16 3.08 -26.96
N ARG A 223 14.35 3.51 -26.50
CA ARG A 223 15.22 4.51 -27.14
C ARG A 223 14.49 5.80 -27.55
N ARG A 224 13.34 6.08 -26.93
CA ARG A 224 12.38 7.10 -27.39
C ARG A 224 12.92 8.52 -27.27
N ASN A 225 13.69 8.79 -26.20
CA ASN A 225 14.29 10.10 -25.97
C ASN A 225 15.48 10.01 -25.00
N ARG A 226 16.71 10.05 -25.54
CA ARG A 226 17.95 9.97 -24.73
C ARG A 226 18.10 11.14 -23.76
N LEU A 227 17.68 12.35 -24.14
CA LEU A 227 17.75 13.52 -23.28
C LEU A 227 16.86 13.36 -22.04
N GLN A 228 15.63 12.84 -22.22
CA GLN A 228 14.73 12.57 -21.09
C GLN A 228 15.28 11.47 -20.18
N ALA A 229 15.91 10.43 -20.75
CA ALA A 229 16.55 9.37 -19.97
C ALA A 229 17.73 9.92 -19.15
N THR A 230 18.61 10.71 -19.76
CA THR A 230 19.74 11.35 -19.05
C THR A 230 19.24 12.31 -17.98
N GLY A 231 18.24 13.16 -18.27
CA GLY A 231 17.66 14.05 -17.28
C GLY A 231 17.03 13.30 -16.09
N LEU A 232 16.35 12.19 -16.35
CA LEU A 232 15.78 11.34 -15.30
C LEU A 232 16.86 10.66 -14.46
N LEU A 233 17.97 10.21 -15.06
CA LEU A 233 19.12 9.67 -14.34
C LEU A 233 19.75 10.72 -13.42
N VAL A 234 19.92 11.95 -13.91
CA VAL A 234 20.41 13.07 -13.09
C VAL A 234 19.46 13.33 -11.92
N ILE A 235 18.14 13.35 -12.15
CA ILE A 235 17.15 13.51 -11.07
C ILE A 235 17.26 12.38 -10.04
N LEU A 236 17.40 11.13 -10.49
CA LEU A 236 17.50 9.96 -9.61
C LEU A 236 18.66 10.09 -8.60
N ILE A 237 19.78 10.67 -9.02
CA ILE A 237 20.99 10.84 -8.20
C ILE A 237 20.95 12.16 -7.42
N ALA A 238 20.63 13.26 -8.10
CA ALA A 238 20.69 14.60 -7.51
C ALA A 238 19.64 14.83 -6.43
N LEU A 239 18.47 14.20 -6.55
CA LEU A 239 17.35 14.41 -5.63
C LEU A 239 17.63 13.91 -4.21
N PRO A 240 18.07 12.66 -3.95
CA PRO A 240 18.42 12.23 -2.59
C PRO A 240 19.61 12.99 -2.01
N ILE A 241 20.61 13.36 -2.84
CA ILE A 241 21.76 14.16 -2.42
C ILE A 241 21.30 15.57 -1.99
N GLY A 242 20.51 16.23 -2.84
CA GLY A 242 19.93 17.53 -2.56
C GLY A 242 19.07 17.51 -1.31
N ALA A 243 18.23 16.48 -1.14
CA ALA A 243 17.41 16.30 0.06
C ALA A 243 18.26 16.16 1.33
N TYR A 244 19.38 15.43 1.29
CA TYR A 244 20.29 15.29 2.44
C TYR A 244 20.89 16.63 2.90
N PHE A 245 21.25 17.51 1.97
CA PHE A 245 21.85 18.81 2.30
C PHE A 245 20.81 19.88 2.65
N SER A 246 19.62 19.82 2.05
CA SER A 246 18.59 20.87 2.20
C SER A 246 17.52 20.57 3.26
N LEU A 247 17.23 19.29 3.56
CA LEU A 247 16.12 18.90 4.42
C LEU A 247 16.63 18.28 5.74
N PRO A 248 16.46 18.97 6.89
CA PRO A 248 16.88 18.44 8.19
C PRO A 248 16.23 17.11 8.57
N THR A 249 14.95 16.92 8.26
CA THR A 249 14.23 15.66 8.55
C THR A 249 14.86 14.48 7.82
N PHE A 250 15.12 14.61 6.52
CA PHE A 250 15.73 13.56 5.70
C PHE A 250 17.14 13.23 6.18
N ARG A 251 17.96 14.27 6.42
CA ARG A 251 19.31 14.12 6.97
C ARG A 251 19.30 13.41 8.34
N ASN A 252 18.40 13.81 9.23
CA ASN A 252 18.30 13.23 10.56
C ASN A 252 17.78 11.79 10.50
N LYS A 253 16.85 11.46 9.59
CA LYS A 253 16.38 10.10 9.39
C LYS A 253 17.50 9.18 8.90
N ILE A 254 18.36 9.67 8.00
CA ILE A 254 19.53 8.91 7.54
C ILE A 254 20.51 8.67 8.69
N LYS A 255 20.82 9.69 9.51
CA LYS A 255 21.69 9.53 10.69
C LYS A 255 21.12 8.51 11.68
N TYR A 256 19.82 8.58 11.94
CA TYR A 256 19.14 7.61 12.80
C TYR A 256 19.21 6.20 12.21
N PHE A 257 18.93 6.04 10.91
CA PHE A 257 19.03 4.75 10.23
C PHE A 257 20.44 4.16 10.35
N GLN A 258 21.49 4.96 10.15
CA GLN A 258 22.88 4.51 10.33
C GLN A 258 23.17 4.06 11.77
N TYR A 259 22.65 4.78 12.76
CA TYR A 259 22.79 4.44 14.18
C TYR A 259 22.04 3.15 14.53
N ASP A 260 20.78 3.00 14.13
CA ASP A 260 19.96 1.83 14.41
C ASP A 260 20.47 0.58 13.67
N PHE A 261 21.00 0.75 12.45
CA PHE A 261 21.58 -0.33 11.65
C PHE A 261 22.77 -1.03 12.33
N THR A 262 23.53 -0.36 13.19
CA THR A 262 24.65 -1.01 13.92
C THR A 262 24.17 -2.07 14.91
N TYR A 263 22.95 -1.93 15.42
CA TYR A 263 22.28 -2.93 16.26
C TYR A 263 21.52 -3.94 15.40
N ALA A 264 20.82 -3.45 14.37
CA ALA A 264 19.97 -4.27 13.52
C ALA A 264 20.75 -5.37 12.76
N LYS A 265 21.97 -5.08 12.30
CA LYS A 265 22.79 -6.05 11.55
C LYS A 265 23.06 -7.35 12.30
N ASP A 266 23.18 -7.28 13.62
CA ASP A 266 23.46 -8.43 14.50
C ASP A 266 22.18 -8.92 15.22
N ALA A 267 21.01 -8.38 14.83
CA ALA A 267 19.74 -8.54 15.53
C ALA A 267 19.85 -8.24 17.03
N HIS A 268 20.66 -7.25 17.42
CA HIS A 268 20.74 -6.77 18.79
C HIS A 268 19.60 -5.79 19.07
N TYR A 269 18.99 -5.92 20.25
CA TYR A 269 17.90 -5.06 20.64
C TYR A 269 18.38 -3.66 21.02
N LEU A 270 17.76 -2.65 20.41
CA LEU A 270 17.92 -1.25 20.76
C LEU A 270 16.58 -0.73 21.31
N PRO A 271 16.48 -0.35 22.60
CA PRO A 271 15.24 0.17 23.17
C PRO A 271 14.70 1.40 22.42
N GLY A 272 13.44 1.33 21.97
CA GLY A 272 12.82 2.36 21.13
C GLY A 272 13.39 2.46 19.70
N GLY A 273 14.21 1.49 19.29
CA GLY A 273 14.70 1.31 17.93
C GLY A 273 13.59 0.86 16.98
N ASN A 274 13.69 1.20 15.71
CA ASN A 274 12.69 0.84 14.70
C ASN A 274 13.23 -0.25 13.77
N ASP A 275 14.45 -0.09 13.26
CA ASP A 275 15.13 -1.05 12.40
C ASP A 275 15.57 -2.29 13.14
N ALA A 276 16.23 -2.16 14.27
CA ALA A 276 16.62 -3.30 15.09
C ALA A 276 15.40 -4.16 15.46
N THR A 277 14.36 -3.53 15.98
CA THR A 277 13.09 -4.16 16.35
C THR A 277 12.42 -4.87 15.16
N ARG A 278 12.42 -4.26 13.97
CA ARG A 278 11.91 -4.89 12.75
C ARG A 278 12.72 -6.12 12.35
N ILE A 279 14.05 -6.04 12.34
CA ILE A 279 14.87 -7.22 11.98
C ILE A 279 14.65 -8.36 12.98
N ILE A 280 14.55 -8.04 14.27
CA ILE A 280 14.25 -9.02 15.32
C ILE A 280 12.85 -9.64 15.10
N SER A 281 11.84 -8.84 14.74
CA SER A 281 10.50 -9.37 14.46
C SER A 281 10.42 -10.23 13.20
N LEU A 282 11.19 -9.90 12.16
CA LEU A 282 11.34 -10.74 10.98
C LEU A 282 12.03 -12.07 11.33
N LYS A 283 13.06 -12.04 12.19
CA LYS A 283 13.72 -13.26 12.68
C LYS A 283 12.73 -14.13 13.46
N GLY A 284 11.97 -13.55 14.38
CA GLY A 284 10.94 -14.27 15.14
C GLY A 284 9.87 -14.90 14.24
N GLY A 285 9.30 -14.13 13.31
CA GLY A 285 8.30 -14.65 12.37
C GLY A 285 8.83 -15.76 11.46
N TRP A 286 10.08 -15.66 11.02
CA TRP A 286 10.73 -16.73 10.26
C TRP A 286 10.91 -18.00 11.10
N MET A 287 11.36 -17.86 12.35
CA MET A 287 11.50 -19.00 13.29
C MET A 287 10.14 -19.69 13.51
N GLN A 288 9.09 -18.92 13.76
CA GLN A 288 7.73 -19.47 13.91
C GLN A 288 7.25 -20.18 12.64
N THR A 289 7.58 -19.64 11.46
CA THR A 289 7.23 -20.26 10.18
C THR A 289 7.90 -21.63 10.01
N ILE A 290 9.19 -21.75 10.34
CA ILE A 290 9.95 -23.01 10.15
C ILE A 290 9.65 -24.05 11.24
N GLU A 291 9.30 -23.62 12.45
CA GLU A 291 8.84 -24.50 13.53
C GLU A 291 7.45 -25.09 13.22
N HIS A 292 6.61 -24.34 12.48
CA HIS A 292 5.26 -24.75 12.07
C HIS A 292 5.05 -24.68 10.54
N PRO A 293 5.76 -25.50 9.74
CA PRO A 293 5.92 -25.27 8.29
C PRO A 293 4.68 -25.48 7.44
N VAL A 294 3.64 -26.17 7.92
CA VAL A 294 2.43 -26.48 7.13
C VAL A 294 1.21 -25.72 7.63
N GLY A 295 0.96 -25.77 8.95
CA GLY A 295 -0.21 -25.12 9.56
C GLY A 295 0.07 -23.71 10.08
N GLY A 296 1.34 -23.33 10.27
CA GLY A 296 1.69 -22.16 11.08
C GLY A 296 1.08 -22.24 12.49
N VAL A 297 1.02 -21.10 13.16
CA VAL A 297 0.39 -20.99 14.49
C VAL A 297 -1.09 -20.65 14.42
N GLY A 298 -1.61 -20.25 13.25
CA GLY A 298 -2.97 -19.73 13.09
C GLY A 298 -3.05 -18.21 13.20
N PHE A 299 -4.06 -17.58 12.58
CA PHE A 299 -4.11 -16.11 12.51
C PHE A 299 -4.47 -15.48 13.86
N GLY A 300 -5.22 -16.20 14.71
CA GLY A 300 -5.53 -15.74 16.06
C GLY A 300 -4.31 -15.71 16.98
N ASP A 301 -3.29 -16.55 16.72
CA ASP A 301 -2.21 -16.80 17.68
C ASP A 301 -0.88 -16.13 17.28
N ILE A 302 -0.84 -15.34 16.21
CA ILE A 302 0.42 -14.69 15.76
C ILE A 302 1.01 -13.83 16.89
N GLN A 303 0.19 -13.01 17.55
CA GLN A 303 0.67 -12.11 18.59
C GLN A 303 1.18 -12.87 19.81
N SER A 304 0.47 -13.91 20.26
CA SER A 304 0.87 -14.71 21.42
C SER A 304 2.13 -15.54 21.15
N ALA A 305 2.24 -16.14 19.96
CA ALA A 305 3.44 -16.87 19.53
C ALA A 305 4.68 -15.97 19.47
N MET A 306 4.54 -14.76 18.90
CA MET A 306 5.62 -13.79 18.85
C MET A 306 6.02 -13.28 20.24
N GLU A 307 5.04 -13.01 21.11
CA GLU A 307 5.28 -12.58 22.48
C GLU A 307 6.09 -13.62 23.27
N GLN A 308 5.73 -14.90 23.16
CA GLN A 308 6.50 -16.00 23.76
C GLN A 308 7.92 -16.07 23.20
N TRP A 309 8.07 -15.92 21.89
CA TRP A 309 9.37 -15.93 21.25
C TRP A 309 10.27 -14.77 21.74
N TYR A 310 9.73 -13.56 21.88
CA TYR A 310 10.45 -12.42 22.43
C TYR A 310 10.86 -12.63 23.88
N GLN A 311 9.95 -13.14 24.73
CA GLN A 311 10.27 -13.39 26.14
C GLN A 311 11.41 -14.39 26.32
N LEU A 312 11.51 -15.37 25.43
CA LEU A 312 12.57 -16.38 25.45
C LEU A 312 13.92 -15.84 24.94
N HIS A 313 13.92 -15.08 23.84
CA HIS A 313 15.15 -14.69 23.14
C HIS A 313 15.64 -13.28 23.47
N TYR A 314 14.74 -12.39 23.91
CA TYR A 314 14.99 -11.00 24.24
C TYR A 314 14.22 -10.61 25.52
N PRO A 315 14.56 -11.19 26.69
CA PRO A 315 13.81 -11.00 27.93
C PRO A 315 13.71 -9.53 28.35
N ASP A 316 14.74 -8.73 28.06
CA ASP A 316 14.81 -7.30 28.38
C ASP A 316 14.06 -6.40 27.37
N MET A 317 13.44 -6.98 26.33
CA MET A 317 12.75 -6.22 25.30
C MET A 317 11.52 -5.52 25.87
N LEU A 318 11.38 -4.21 25.65
CA LEU A 318 10.21 -3.46 26.07
C LEU A 318 8.95 -3.99 25.40
N ALA A 319 7.86 -4.13 26.16
CA ALA A 319 6.59 -4.61 25.63
C ALA A 319 6.07 -3.77 24.44
N ALA A 320 6.34 -2.46 24.44
CA ALA A 320 5.97 -1.56 23.33
C ALA A 320 6.73 -1.83 22.02
N ASP A 321 7.91 -2.47 22.10
CA ASP A 321 8.73 -2.82 20.95
C ASP A 321 8.45 -4.26 20.46
N ARG A 322 7.72 -5.08 21.22
CA ARG A 322 7.34 -6.44 20.83
C ARG A 322 6.23 -6.39 19.77
N ILE A 323 6.63 -6.23 18.52
CA ILE A 323 5.74 -6.08 17.37
C ILE A 323 5.50 -7.40 16.64
N MET A 324 4.43 -7.48 15.84
CA MET A 324 4.27 -8.56 14.87
C MET A 324 5.39 -8.54 13.80
N PRO A 325 5.62 -9.64 13.07
CA PRO A 325 6.59 -9.69 11.98
C PRO A 325 6.38 -8.54 11.01
N SER A 326 7.39 -7.70 10.78
CA SER A 326 7.22 -6.45 10.04
C SER A 326 7.22 -6.62 8.51
N SER A 327 6.75 -7.75 8.01
CA SER A 327 6.61 -8.07 6.59
C SER A 327 5.37 -8.92 6.39
N GLU A 328 4.55 -8.55 5.41
CA GLU A 328 3.31 -9.27 5.10
C GLU A 328 3.57 -10.74 4.73
N TRP A 329 4.70 -11.03 4.06
CA TRP A 329 5.12 -12.40 3.78
C TRP A 329 5.26 -13.24 5.05
N LEU A 330 5.87 -12.68 6.10
CA LEU A 330 6.09 -13.38 7.35
C LEU A 330 4.85 -13.39 8.24
N ILE A 331 3.90 -12.47 8.08
CA ILE A 331 2.59 -12.60 8.70
C ILE A 331 1.89 -13.85 8.17
N TYR A 332 1.81 -14.01 6.84
CA TYR A 332 1.21 -15.20 6.23
C TYR A 332 2.04 -16.47 6.52
N GLY A 333 3.37 -16.34 6.58
CA GLY A 333 4.26 -17.44 6.98
C GLY A 333 4.06 -17.91 8.41
N THR A 334 4.01 -16.98 9.36
CA THR A 334 3.79 -17.30 10.79
C THR A 334 2.42 -17.91 10.97
N CYS A 335 1.40 -17.36 10.31
CA CYS A 335 0.03 -17.84 10.41
C CYS A 335 -0.18 -19.24 9.82
N ALA A 336 0.39 -19.52 8.65
CA ALA A 336 0.01 -20.68 7.82
C ALA A 336 1.22 -21.44 7.25
N GLY A 337 2.40 -21.25 7.83
CA GLY A 337 3.64 -21.89 7.41
C GLY A 337 4.11 -21.48 6.01
N LEU A 338 4.90 -22.35 5.38
CA LEU A 338 5.36 -22.20 4.00
C LEU A 338 4.21 -22.05 2.99
N PRO A 339 3.06 -22.76 3.11
CA PRO A 339 1.90 -22.52 2.26
C PRO A 339 1.44 -21.06 2.25
N GLY A 340 1.50 -20.38 3.39
CA GLY A 340 1.18 -18.96 3.49
C GLY A 340 2.11 -18.06 2.68
N ILE A 341 3.42 -18.28 2.79
CA ILE A 341 4.43 -17.55 2.01
C ILE A 341 4.24 -17.77 0.51
N VAL A 342 4.02 -19.02 0.10
CA VAL A 342 3.83 -19.39 -1.31
C VAL A 342 2.57 -18.74 -1.87
N LEU A 343 1.46 -18.81 -1.13
CA LEU A 343 0.19 -18.21 -1.53
C LEU A 343 0.32 -16.69 -1.64
N PHE A 344 0.90 -16.03 -0.64
CA PHE A 344 1.07 -14.58 -0.65
C PHE A 344 1.93 -14.13 -1.85
N THR A 345 3.03 -14.85 -2.10
CA THR A 345 3.91 -14.62 -3.25
C THR A 345 3.17 -14.82 -4.56
N PHE A 346 2.39 -15.90 -4.70
CA PHE A 346 1.58 -16.16 -5.88
C PHE A 346 0.61 -15.01 -6.15
N VAL A 347 -0.13 -14.55 -5.13
CA VAL A 347 -1.11 -13.46 -5.29
C VAL A 347 -0.44 -12.14 -5.70
N LEU A 348 0.72 -11.81 -5.14
CA LEU A 348 1.43 -10.59 -5.51
C LEU A 348 2.05 -10.65 -6.91
N LEU A 349 2.47 -11.83 -7.37
CA LEU A 349 3.01 -12.00 -8.72
C LEU A 349 1.92 -12.14 -9.78
N LEU A 350 0.72 -12.58 -9.40
CA LEU A 350 -0.40 -12.83 -10.31
C LEU A 350 -0.70 -11.65 -11.26
N PRO A 351 -0.79 -10.38 -10.82
CA PRO A 351 -1.01 -9.25 -11.71
C PRO A 351 -0.04 -9.16 -12.90
N PHE A 352 1.20 -9.61 -12.75
CA PHE A 352 2.21 -9.50 -13.81
C PHE A 352 1.97 -10.46 -14.98
N PHE A 353 1.16 -11.50 -14.78
CA PHE A 353 0.76 -12.47 -15.79
C PHE A 353 -0.59 -12.16 -16.45
N ILE A 354 -1.24 -11.05 -16.07
CA ILE A 354 -2.55 -10.68 -16.60
C ILE A 354 -2.42 -9.82 -17.86
N ILE A 355 -3.20 -10.18 -18.89
CA ILE A 355 -3.28 -9.45 -20.14
C ILE A 355 -4.14 -8.19 -19.96
N VAL A 356 -3.55 -7.02 -20.28
CA VAL A 356 -4.15 -5.70 -20.14
C VAL A 356 -3.76 -4.80 -21.31
N GLN A 357 -4.53 -3.74 -21.58
CA GLN A 357 -4.29 -2.80 -22.68
C GLN A 357 -2.99 -1.99 -22.51
N ASN A 358 -2.60 -1.64 -21.27
CA ASN A 358 -1.40 -0.85 -20.99
C ASN A 358 -0.53 -1.57 -19.96
N ARG A 359 0.28 -2.52 -20.43
CA ARG A 359 1.11 -3.40 -19.62
C ARG A 359 2.09 -2.63 -18.72
N LEU A 360 2.75 -1.58 -19.25
CA LEU A 360 3.70 -0.80 -18.47
C LEU A 360 3.05 -0.16 -17.25
N ARG A 361 1.96 0.61 -17.44
CA ARG A 361 1.29 1.30 -16.33
C ARG A 361 0.74 0.32 -15.30
N TRP A 362 0.16 -0.78 -15.79
CA TRP A 362 -0.31 -1.86 -14.94
C TRP A 362 0.81 -2.48 -14.10
N TRP A 363 1.94 -2.83 -14.72
CA TRP A 363 3.09 -3.40 -14.02
C TRP A 363 3.71 -2.42 -13.03
N MET A 364 3.82 -1.14 -13.37
CA MET A 364 4.34 -0.12 -12.45
C MET A 364 3.49 0.00 -11.18
N LEU A 365 2.15 0.05 -11.29
CA LEU A 365 1.29 0.11 -10.10
C LEU A 365 1.40 -1.13 -9.23
N ASN A 366 1.39 -2.32 -9.85
CA ASN A 366 1.51 -3.58 -9.10
C ASN A 366 2.91 -3.75 -8.49
N LEU A 367 3.97 -3.22 -9.12
CA LEU A 367 5.30 -3.16 -8.52
C LEU A 367 5.29 -2.30 -7.26
N LEU A 368 4.63 -1.13 -7.29
CA LEU A 368 4.56 -0.26 -6.10
C LEU A 368 3.78 -0.92 -4.96
N VAL A 369 2.76 -1.73 -5.30
CA VAL A 369 2.04 -2.55 -4.34
C VAL A 369 2.94 -3.61 -3.71
N CYS A 370 3.70 -4.37 -4.52
CA CYS A 370 4.61 -5.40 -4.03
C CYS A 370 5.69 -4.83 -3.09
N LEU A 371 6.26 -3.68 -3.48
CA LEU A 371 7.25 -2.98 -2.65
C LEU A 371 6.64 -2.43 -1.35
N GLY A 372 5.36 -2.06 -1.38
CA GLY A 372 4.60 -1.67 -0.20
C GLY A 372 4.63 -2.74 0.88
N PHE A 373 4.32 -3.99 0.52
CA PHE A 373 4.20 -5.12 1.45
C PHE A 373 5.54 -5.74 1.88
N LEU A 374 6.64 -5.40 1.22
CA LEU A 374 7.95 -5.97 1.55
C LEU A 374 8.41 -5.55 2.96
N PHE A 375 8.08 -4.31 3.35
CA PHE A 375 8.53 -3.67 4.59
C PHE A 375 7.38 -3.18 5.48
N ASP A 376 6.15 -3.58 5.18
CA ASP A 376 4.97 -3.15 5.91
C ASP A 376 3.91 -4.26 5.96
N ILE A 377 3.15 -4.26 7.07
CA ILE A 377 2.03 -5.18 7.32
C ILE A 377 0.69 -4.51 7.01
N GLY A 378 0.55 -4.08 5.76
CA GLY A 378 -0.59 -3.27 5.32
C GLY A 378 -1.93 -4.01 5.41
N LEU A 379 -1.96 -5.34 5.28
CA LEU A 379 -3.22 -6.11 5.30
C LEU A 379 -3.73 -6.41 6.73
N GLU A 380 -2.96 -6.02 7.74
CA GLU A 380 -3.34 -6.13 9.17
C GLU A 380 -4.18 -4.94 9.64
N ILE A 381 -4.33 -3.92 8.80
CA ILE A 381 -5.14 -2.75 9.13
C ILE A 381 -6.13 -2.40 8.03
N GLN A 382 -7.29 -1.87 8.43
CA GLN A 382 -8.38 -1.51 7.54
C GLN A 382 -7.93 -0.57 6.40
N PHE A 383 -7.10 0.43 6.69
CA PHE A 383 -6.63 1.37 5.69
C PHE A 383 -5.76 0.70 4.62
N GLY A 384 -4.82 -0.18 5.02
CA GLY A 384 -3.95 -0.83 4.05
C GLY A 384 -4.70 -1.83 3.18
N VAL A 385 -5.64 -2.60 3.74
CA VAL A 385 -6.56 -3.46 2.96
C VAL A 385 -7.32 -2.64 1.92
N PHE A 386 -7.91 -1.51 2.34
CA PHE A 386 -8.66 -0.63 1.44
C PHE A 386 -7.78 -0.07 0.32
N ILE A 387 -6.60 0.47 0.65
CA ILE A 387 -5.70 1.08 -0.33
C ILE A 387 -5.22 0.04 -1.35
N TYR A 388 -4.86 -1.16 -0.90
CA TYR A 388 -4.48 -2.26 -1.78
C TYR A 388 -5.61 -2.64 -2.74
N CYS A 389 -6.78 -2.97 -2.21
CA CYS A 389 -7.94 -3.35 -3.01
C CYS A 389 -8.29 -2.27 -4.03
N LEU A 390 -8.43 -1.02 -3.59
CA LEU A 390 -8.84 0.07 -4.46
C LEU A 390 -7.80 0.35 -5.56
N THR A 391 -6.51 0.35 -5.22
CA THR A 391 -5.42 0.63 -6.18
C THR A 391 -5.37 -0.44 -7.27
N VAL A 392 -5.32 -1.71 -6.89
CA VAL A 392 -5.21 -2.82 -7.85
C VAL A 392 -6.48 -2.97 -8.68
N LEU A 393 -7.66 -2.94 -8.04
CA LEU A 393 -8.92 -3.21 -8.73
C LEU A 393 -9.38 -2.05 -9.61
N LEU A 394 -9.16 -0.79 -9.21
CA LEU A 394 -9.41 0.34 -10.12
C LEU A 394 -8.45 0.31 -11.32
N ALA A 395 -7.17 0.03 -11.09
CA ALA A 395 -6.21 -0.10 -12.19
C ALA A 395 -6.63 -1.24 -13.15
N TRP A 396 -7.08 -2.37 -12.61
CA TRP A 396 -7.57 -3.47 -13.42
C TRP A 396 -8.81 -3.06 -14.21
N LYS A 397 -9.79 -2.41 -13.57
CA LYS A 397 -10.99 -1.92 -14.25
C LYS A 397 -10.67 -0.94 -15.37
N ARG A 398 -9.61 -0.13 -15.21
CA ARG A 398 -9.16 0.85 -16.21
C ARG A 398 -8.43 0.23 -17.39
N PHE A 399 -7.61 -0.79 -17.15
CA PHE A 399 -6.69 -1.37 -18.14
C PHE A 399 -7.10 -2.75 -18.67
N ARG A 400 -8.14 -3.40 -18.11
CA ARG A 400 -8.62 -4.70 -18.58
C ARG A 400 -9.02 -4.63 -20.05
N VAL A 401 -8.72 -5.71 -20.77
CA VAL A 401 -9.22 -5.90 -22.14
C VAL A 401 -10.69 -6.34 -22.03
N GLU A 402 -11.61 -5.54 -22.56
CA GLU A 402 -12.99 -6.00 -22.69
C GLU A 402 -13.05 -7.10 -23.75
N PRO A 403 -13.75 -8.23 -23.49
CA PRO A 403 -13.96 -9.22 -24.54
C PRO A 403 -14.62 -8.54 -25.74
N ARG A 404 -14.08 -8.80 -26.94
CA ARG A 404 -14.75 -8.37 -28.18
C ARG A 404 -16.18 -8.90 -28.11
N LYS A 405 -17.16 -8.01 -28.11
CA LYS A 405 -18.55 -8.40 -28.33
C LYS A 405 -18.58 -8.99 -29.74
N GLY A 406 -18.64 -10.32 -29.81
CA GLY A 406 -18.99 -11.04 -31.04
C GLY A 406 -20.44 -10.77 -31.40
#